data_AF-A0A0B7AID3-F1
#
_entry.id   AF-A0A0B7AID3-F1
#
_cell.length_a   1.000
_cell.length_b   1.000
_cell.length_c   1.000
_cell.angle_alpha   90.00
_cell.angle_beta   90.00
_cell.angle_gamma   90.00
#
_symmetry.space_group_name_H-M   'P 1'
#
loop_
_entity.id
_entity.type
_entity.pdbx_description
1 polymer ?
#
loop_
_entity_poly.entity_id
_entity_poly.type
_entity_poly.pdbx_seq_one_letter_code
_entity_poly.pdbx_strand_id
1 'polypeptide(L)'
;MSESKDPDRFDGMLMAMAQQCEGGIQELLDAFFGFLARKTDFYTGAGGAQAEKLVIAKFEQYETIFNARLQKEKAERDAEEKRRQERLAKKKTEEEKIAEKVEEEPKIKELTDEEAEKLERDLQNKDNDVDAVNGDEDVAEDPIEQKSPSDDEEDEKDKGKIKPNIGNGADMPNYSWTQTLQEVEIRVPFKVNFPLKSKDIVVNIEKRKLSIGLKGHPPVLEGTMYNDVKVDESTWCLQDKKLILINIEKVNQMEWWSRIVTTEPEINTRKVQPENSKLSDLDGETRSMVEKMMYDQRQKEMGLPTSDEQKKQDVLKKFMEQHPEMDFSKCKFS
;
A
#
# COMPACT_ATOMS: atom_id res chain seq x y z
N MET A 1 -17.08 -16.35 -43.63
CA MET A 1 -17.40 -15.60 -42.40
C MET A 1 -17.91 -16.60 -41.39
N SER A 2 -17.20 -16.80 -40.29
CA SER A 2 -17.67 -17.61 -39.16
C SER A 2 -18.01 -16.66 -38.03
N GLU A 3 -19.23 -16.75 -37.50
CA GLU A 3 -19.60 -16.03 -36.28
C GLU A 3 -18.66 -16.46 -35.15
N SER A 4 -17.95 -15.51 -34.55
CA SER A 4 -17.25 -15.73 -33.29
C SER A 4 -18.30 -15.91 -32.20
N LYS A 5 -18.79 -17.15 -32.04
CA LYS A 5 -19.65 -17.52 -30.92
C LYS A 5 -18.91 -17.18 -29.65
N ASP A 6 -19.53 -16.30 -28.86
CA ASP A 6 -19.13 -15.96 -27.51
C ASP A 6 -18.72 -17.22 -26.73
N PRO A 7 -17.44 -17.34 -26.33
CA PRO A 7 -16.92 -18.56 -25.69
C PRO A 7 -17.58 -18.82 -24.34
N ASP A 8 -17.86 -17.75 -23.59
CA ASP A 8 -18.27 -17.79 -22.19
C ASP A 8 -19.80 -17.88 -22.04
N ARG A 9 -20.52 -17.91 -23.18
CA ARG A 9 -22.00 -17.93 -23.30
C ARG A 9 -22.70 -18.98 -22.43
N PHE A 10 -22.05 -20.09 -22.14
CA PHE A 10 -22.62 -21.20 -21.35
C PHE A 10 -22.06 -21.30 -19.93
N ASP A 11 -21.08 -20.47 -19.56
CA ASP A 11 -20.34 -20.59 -18.31
C ASP A 11 -21.24 -20.39 -17.09
N GLY A 12 -22.17 -19.43 -17.13
CA GLY A 12 -23.17 -19.27 -16.07
C GLY A 12 -24.05 -20.50 -15.83
N MET A 13 -24.30 -21.31 -16.87
CA MET A 13 -25.06 -22.57 -16.76
C MET A 13 -24.16 -23.72 -16.28
N LEU A 14 -22.93 -23.82 -16.79
CA LEU A 14 -21.95 -24.82 -16.38
C LEU A 14 -21.50 -24.62 -14.92
N MET A 15 -21.30 -23.38 -14.50
CA MET A 15 -21.00 -22.99 -13.11
C MET A 15 -22.17 -23.28 -12.17
N ALA A 16 -23.41 -23.01 -12.59
CA ALA A 16 -24.59 -23.37 -11.82
C ALA A 16 -24.78 -24.89 -11.66
N MET A 17 -24.33 -25.69 -12.64
CA MET A 17 -24.25 -27.15 -12.51
C MET A 17 -23.10 -27.58 -11.58
N ALA A 18 -21.90 -27.00 -11.73
CA ALA A 18 -20.75 -27.29 -10.89
C ALA A 18 -21.00 -27.00 -9.40
N GLN A 19 -21.73 -25.92 -9.09
CA GLN A 19 -22.15 -25.57 -7.73
C GLN A 19 -23.19 -26.53 -7.12
N GLN A 20 -23.81 -27.40 -7.92
CA GLN A 20 -24.78 -28.42 -7.45
C GLN A 20 -24.15 -29.81 -7.29
N CYS A 21 -22.90 -29.99 -7.71
CA CYS A 21 -22.15 -31.23 -7.55
C CYS A 21 -21.33 -31.19 -6.25
N GLU A 22 -21.88 -31.73 -5.16
CA GLU A 22 -21.19 -31.83 -3.86
C GLU A 22 -19.95 -32.74 -3.94
N GLY A 23 -19.93 -33.71 -4.87
CA GLY A 23 -18.77 -34.53 -5.24
C GLY A 23 -17.77 -33.82 -6.16
N GLY A 24 -17.96 -32.53 -6.46
CA GLY A 24 -17.06 -31.71 -7.26
C GLY A 24 -16.92 -32.16 -8.71
N ILE A 25 -15.71 -32.02 -9.26
CA ILE A 25 -15.45 -32.21 -10.70
C ILE A 25 -15.73 -33.64 -11.20
N GLN A 26 -15.59 -34.67 -10.34
CA GLN A 26 -15.88 -36.05 -10.74
C GLN A 26 -17.38 -36.25 -10.98
N GLU A 27 -18.22 -35.82 -10.03
CA GLU A 27 -19.68 -35.87 -10.17
C GLU A 27 -20.19 -35.00 -11.34
N LEU A 28 -19.57 -33.84 -11.58
CA LEU A 28 -19.91 -32.99 -12.73
C LEU A 28 -19.61 -33.68 -14.07
N LEU A 29 -18.49 -34.40 -14.17
CA LEU A 29 -18.14 -35.17 -15.36
C LEU A 29 -19.06 -36.40 -15.54
N ASP A 30 -19.40 -37.10 -14.46
CA ASP A 30 -20.37 -38.21 -14.51
C ASP A 30 -21.78 -37.73 -14.90
N ALA A 31 -22.20 -36.55 -14.43
CA ALA A 31 -23.45 -35.92 -14.85
C ALA A 31 -23.42 -35.55 -16.34
N PHE A 32 -22.30 -35.02 -16.84
CA PHE A 32 -22.12 -34.62 -18.23
C PHE A 32 -22.05 -35.82 -19.19
N PHE A 33 -21.19 -36.81 -18.94
CA PHE A 33 -21.12 -38.04 -19.75
C PHE A 33 -22.39 -38.88 -19.62
N GLY A 34 -23.02 -38.90 -18.44
CA GLY A 34 -24.34 -39.49 -18.23
C GLY A 34 -25.45 -38.77 -19.01
N PHE A 35 -25.38 -37.46 -19.19
CA PHE A 35 -26.27 -36.72 -20.11
C PHE A 35 -26.04 -37.15 -21.55
N LEU A 36 -24.79 -37.17 -22.03
CA LEU A 36 -24.45 -37.61 -23.39
C LEU A 36 -24.97 -39.03 -23.66
N ALA A 37 -24.75 -39.97 -22.73
CA ALA A 37 -25.21 -41.35 -22.84
C ALA A 37 -26.74 -41.52 -22.89
N ARG A 38 -27.51 -40.57 -22.35
CA ARG A 38 -28.98 -40.65 -22.26
C ARG A 38 -29.74 -39.73 -23.22
N LYS A 39 -29.08 -38.73 -23.81
CA LYS A 39 -29.73 -37.62 -24.54
C LYS A 39 -29.08 -37.22 -25.86
N THR A 40 -27.92 -37.78 -26.22
CA THR A 40 -27.29 -37.54 -27.53
C THR A 40 -26.89 -38.87 -28.20
N ASP A 41 -26.51 -38.78 -29.47
CA ASP A 41 -25.96 -39.86 -30.27
C ASP A 41 -24.44 -40.06 -30.09
N PHE A 42 -23.84 -39.39 -29.10
CA PHE A 42 -22.39 -39.29 -28.91
C PHE A 42 -21.65 -40.66 -28.89
N TYR A 43 -22.23 -41.67 -28.24
CA TYR A 43 -21.66 -43.02 -28.19
C TYR A 43 -22.12 -43.94 -29.34
N THR A 44 -23.20 -43.60 -30.05
CA THR A 44 -23.88 -44.48 -31.01
C THR A 44 -23.68 -44.08 -32.48
N GLY A 45 -23.47 -42.80 -32.79
CA GLY A 45 -23.35 -42.29 -34.16
C GLY A 45 -22.02 -42.64 -34.83
N ALA A 46 -20.90 -42.40 -34.14
CA ALA A 46 -19.54 -42.65 -34.67
C ALA A 46 -18.82 -43.86 -34.03
N GLY A 47 -19.41 -44.45 -32.97
CA GLY A 47 -18.83 -45.54 -32.18
C GLY A 47 -17.81 -45.05 -31.14
N GLY A 48 -17.68 -45.82 -30.05
CA GLY A 48 -16.98 -45.40 -28.82
C GLY A 48 -15.54 -44.89 -29.03
N ALA A 49 -14.74 -45.55 -29.87
CA ALA A 49 -13.35 -45.13 -30.13
C ALA A 49 -13.23 -43.75 -30.79
N GLN A 50 -14.25 -43.29 -31.52
CA GLN A 50 -14.26 -41.94 -32.10
C GLN A 50 -14.72 -40.90 -31.07
N ALA A 51 -15.65 -41.27 -30.18
CA ALA A 51 -16.09 -40.44 -29.06
C ALA A 51 -14.94 -40.19 -28.06
N GLU A 52 -14.21 -41.25 -27.68
CA GLU A 52 -13.03 -41.19 -26.82
C GLU A 52 -11.95 -40.26 -27.41
N LYS A 53 -11.58 -40.47 -28.67
CA LYS A 53 -10.60 -39.62 -29.38
C LYS A 53 -11.03 -38.15 -29.44
N LEU A 54 -12.34 -37.87 -29.55
CA LEU A 54 -12.87 -36.50 -29.56
C LEU A 54 -12.75 -35.82 -28.19
N VAL A 55 -12.94 -36.56 -27.08
CA VAL A 55 -12.72 -36.03 -25.72
C VAL A 55 -11.24 -35.70 -25.51
N ILE A 56 -10.34 -36.64 -25.83
CA ILE A 56 -8.88 -36.47 -25.66
C ILE A 56 -8.39 -35.26 -26.47
N ALA A 57 -8.73 -35.19 -27.76
CA ALA A 57 -8.32 -34.08 -28.62
C ALA A 57 -8.90 -32.72 -28.17
N LYS A 58 -10.00 -32.69 -27.40
CA LYS A 58 -10.54 -31.47 -26.80
C LYS A 58 -9.84 -31.12 -25.48
N PHE A 59 -9.49 -32.11 -24.66
CA PHE A 59 -8.67 -31.91 -23.48
C PHE A 59 -7.31 -31.30 -23.86
N GLU A 60 -6.58 -31.95 -24.77
CA GLU A 60 -5.26 -31.49 -25.28
C GLU A 60 -5.33 -30.07 -25.86
N GLN A 61 -6.41 -29.72 -26.57
CA GLN A 61 -6.62 -28.37 -27.10
C GLN A 61 -6.70 -27.32 -25.97
N TYR A 62 -7.52 -27.56 -24.94
CA TYR A 62 -7.70 -26.60 -23.85
C TYR A 62 -6.52 -26.57 -22.87
N GLU A 63 -5.85 -27.70 -22.63
CA GLU A 63 -4.58 -27.76 -21.91
C GLU A 63 -3.50 -26.90 -22.60
N THR A 64 -3.39 -26.99 -23.92
CA THR A 64 -2.45 -26.17 -24.71
C THR A 64 -2.77 -24.66 -24.56
N ILE A 65 -4.04 -24.28 -24.62
CA ILE A 65 -4.49 -22.88 -24.45
C ILE A 65 -4.20 -22.39 -23.03
N PHE A 66 -4.50 -23.19 -22.01
CA PHE A 66 -4.25 -22.87 -20.60
C PHE A 66 -2.76 -22.67 -20.31
N ASN A 67 -1.92 -23.62 -20.73
CA ASN A 67 -0.47 -23.54 -20.56
C ASN A 67 0.14 -22.35 -21.30
N ALA A 68 -0.35 -22.02 -22.51
CA ALA A 68 0.09 -20.83 -23.24
C ALA A 68 -0.30 -19.52 -22.52
N ARG A 69 -1.50 -19.43 -21.94
CA ARG A 69 -1.92 -18.28 -21.11
C ARG A 69 -1.03 -18.12 -19.88
N LEU A 70 -0.77 -19.21 -19.17
CA LEU A 70 0.02 -19.22 -17.93
C LEU A 70 1.50 -18.86 -18.22
N GLN A 71 2.08 -19.37 -19.30
CA GLN A 71 3.42 -18.96 -19.77
C GLN A 71 3.47 -17.48 -20.17
N LYS A 72 2.45 -16.96 -20.86
CA LYS A 72 2.36 -15.53 -21.23
C LYS A 72 2.32 -14.64 -19.99
N GLU A 73 1.44 -14.94 -19.03
CA GLU A 73 1.29 -14.16 -17.80
C GLU A 73 2.60 -14.14 -16.99
N LYS A 74 3.28 -15.29 -16.88
CA LYS A 74 4.60 -15.35 -16.26
C LYS A 74 5.63 -14.50 -17.03
N ALA A 75 5.71 -14.62 -18.36
CA ALA A 75 6.65 -13.85 -19.16
C ALA A 75 6.39 -12.33 -19.08
N GLU A 76 5.14 -11.89 -18.95
CA GLU A 76 4.79 -10.48 -18.73
C GLU A 76 5.24 -10.01 -17.33
N ARG A 77 5.06 -10.81 -16.28
CA ARG A 77 5.55 -10.55 -14.91
C ARG A 77 7.08 -10.48 -14.85
N ASP A 78 7.77 -11.49 -15.38
CA ASP A 78 9.24 -11.57 -15.42
C ASP A 78 9.84 -10.39 -16.22
N ALA A 79 9.18 -9.94 -17.30
CA ALA A 79 9.58 -8.78 -18.09
C ALA A 79 9.34 -7.44 -17.39
N GLU A 80 8.24 -7.30 -16.64
CA GLU A 80 7.97 -6.09 -15.84
C GLU A 80 8.96 -5.96 -14.68
N GLU A 81 9.27 -7.06 -13.98
CA GLU A 81 10.28 -7.05 -12.92
C GLU A 81 11.65 -6.67 -13.49
N LYS A 82 12.08 -7.29 -14.60
CA LYS A 82 13.35 -6.92 -15.26
C LYS A 82 13.38 -5.44 -15.65
N ARG A 83 12.28 -4.92 -16.22
CA ARG A 83 12.14 -3.50 -16.59
C ARG A 83 12.20 -2.56 -15.37
N ARG A 84 11.72 -3.01 -14.20
CA ARG A 84 11.85 -2.31 -12.91
C ARG A 84 13.29 -2.30 -12.43
N GLN A 85 13.98 -3.45 -12.46
CA GLN A 85 15.40 -3.56 -12.10
C GLN A 85 16.30 -2.71 -13.02
N GLU A 86 16.10 -2.76 -14.33
CA GLU A 86 16.84 -1.93 -15.32
C GLU A 86 16.65 -0.42 -15.07
N ARG A 87 15.44 0.02 -14.69
CA ARG A 87 15.17 1.42 -14.30
C ARG A 87 15.92 1.83 -13.02
N LEU A 88 15.94 0.98 -12.01
CA LEU A 88 16.63 1.23 -10.74
C LEU A 88 18.16 1.28 -10.94
N ALA A 89 18.73 0.32 -11.68
CA ALA A 89 20.14 0.29 -12.02
C ALA A 89 20.56 1.51 -12.87
N LYS A 90 19.71 1.95 -13.82
CA LYS A 90 19.98 3.18 -14.56
C LYS A 90 19.96 4.41 -13.64
N LYS A 91 18.97 4.55 -12.76
CA LYS A 91 18.89 5.68 -11.82
C LYS A 91 20.11 5.72 -10.89
N LYS A 92 20.51 4.58 -10.32
CA LYS A 92 21.70 4.46 -9.48
C LYS A 92 22.99 4.84 -10.22
N THR A 93 23.20 4.33 -11.44
CA THR A 93 24.39 4.69 -12.25
C THR A 93 24.35 6.11 -12.83
N GLU A 94 23.20 6.78 -12.81
CA GLU A 94 23.06 8.20 -13.13
C GLU A 94 23.37 9.07 -11.89
N GLU A 95 22.94 8.64 -10.70
CA GLU A 95 23.28 9.26 -9.40
C GLU A 95 24.78 9.12 -9.07
N GLU A 96 25.37 7.95 -9.29
CA GLU A 96 26.81 7.69 -9.14
C GLU A 96 27.64 8.62 -10.05
N LYS A 97 27.23 8.81 -11.31
CA LYS A 97 27.89 9.74 -12.26
C LYS A 97 27.69 11.21 -11.96
N ILE A 98 26.66 11.55 -11.18
CA ILE A 98 26.48 12.91 -10.66
C ILE A 98 27.42 13.13 -9.47
N ALA A 99 27.58 12.13 -8.59
CA ALA A 99 28.53 12.19 -7.48
C ALA A 99 30.00 12.22 -7.97
N GLU A 100 30.38 11.36 -8.91
CA GLU A 100 31.72 11.28 -9.49
C GLU A 100 32.14 12.61 -10.14
N LYS A 101 31.23 13.27 -10.86
CA LYS A 101 31.45 14.63 -11.43
C LYS A 101 31.55 15.75 -10.40
N VAL A 102 31.07 15.53 -9.18
CA VAL A 102 31.26 16.47 -8.05
C VAL A 102 32.60 16.21 -7.33
N GLU A 103 33.23 15.05 -7.52
CA GLU A 103 34.61 14.80 -7.09
C GLU A 103 35.68 15.16 -8.15
N GLU A 104 35.33 15.28 -9.44
CA GLU A 104 36.28 15.72 -10.48
C GLU A 104 36.60 17.24 -10.46
N GLU A 105 35.94 18.04 -9.62
CA GLU A 105 36.38 19.42 -9.37
C GLU A 105 37.67 19.44 -8.49
N PRO A 106 38.67 20.28 -8.80
CA PRO A 106 40.07 19.98 -8.48
C PRO A 106 40.45 20.12 -7.00
N LYS A 107 40.63 18.98 -6.32
CA LYS A 107 41.35 18.88 -5.03
C LYS A 107 42.82 19.33 -5.16
N ILE A 108 43.30 20.09 -4.18
CA ILE A 108 44.70 20.51 -4.05
C ILE A 108 45.51 19.46 -3.25
N LYS A 109 46.84 19.47 -3.42
CA LYS A 109 47.78 18.46 -2.92
C LYS A 109 47.93 18.38 -1.40
N GLU A 110 48.33 17.18 -0.97
CA GLU A 110 48.61 16.73 0.39
C GLU A 110 49.86 17.39 1.04
N LEU A 111 49.92 17.32 2.38
CA LEU A 111 51.16 17.28 3.16
C LEU A 111 51.01 16.27 4.33
N THR A 112 52.12 15.92 4.99
CA THR A 112 52.33 14.60 5.62
C THR A 112 52.26 14.54 7.16
N ASP A 113 52.12 13.31 7.68
CA ASP A 113 51.79 12.95 9.08
C ASP A 113 52.66 13.53 10.21
N GLU A 114 53.85 14.10 9.93
CA GLU A 114 54.77 14.62 10.95
C GLU A 114 54.22 15.82 11.76
N GLU A 115 53.21 16.53 11.25
CA GLU A 115 52.59 17.64 11.99
C GLU A 115 51.55 17.18 13.03
N ALA A 116 51.02 15.96 12.91
CA ALA A 116 50.00 15.43 13.82
C ALA A 116 50.57 15.16 15.24
N GLU A 117 51.75 14.53 15.33
CA GLU A 117 52.43 14.27 16.62
C GLU A 117 52.79 15.56 17.40
N LYS A 118 52.75 16.72 16.75
CA LYS A 118 53.09 17.99 17.39
C LYS A 118 51.93 18.55 18.21
N LEU A 119 50.70 18.34 17.76
CA LEU A 119 49.49 18.90 18.37
C LEU A 119 49.07 18.18 19.67
N GLU A 120 49.21 16.85 19.74
CA GLU A 120 48.88 16.08 20.95
C GLU A 120 49.74 16.50 22.16
N ARG A 121 51.00 16.87 21.92
CA ARG A 121 51.98 17.20 22.96
C ARG A 121 51.74 18.56 23.62
N ASP A 122 51.06 19.48 22.93
CA ASP A 122 50.70 20.81 23.43
C ASP A 122 49.36 20.80 24.21
N LEU A 123 48.49 19.81 23.97
CA LEU A 123 47.17 19.69 24.63
C LEU A 123 47.24 19.16 26.08
N GLN A 124 48.27 18.41 26.45
CA GLN A 124 48.38 17.80 27.80
C GLN A 124 48.96 18.71 28.90
N ASN A 125 49.34 19.96 28.59
CA ASN A 125 50.04 20.86 29.52
C ASN A 125 49.20 22.05 30.03
N LYS A 126 47.85 21.94 30.03
CA LYS A 126 46.98 23.11 30.26
C LYS A 126 45.75 22.96 31.17
N ASP A 127 45.69 21.92 31.99
CA ASP A 127 44.78 21.85 33.16
C ASP A 127 45.59 21.78 34.46
N ASN A 128 45.51 22.83 35.29
CA ASN A 128 45.82 22.90 36.73
C ASN A 128 45.42 24.29 37.27
N ASP A 129 44.96 24.35 38.53
CA ASP A 129 44.45 25.51 39.30
C ASP A 129 43.25 26.26 38.66
N VAL A 130 42.00 26.19 39.16
CA VAL A 130 41.39 26.48 40.49
C VAL A 130 41.33 27.99 40.84
N ASP A 131 40.33 28.55 41.56
CA ASP A 131 39.22 27.95 42.34
C ASP A 131 37.96 28.87 42.42
N ALA A 132 36.98 28.52 43.28
CA ALA A 132 35.61 29.05 43.45
C ALA A 132 35.49 30.49 44.06
N VAL A 133 34.33 31.02 44.52
CA VAL A 133 33.45 30.58 45.65
C VAL A 133 32.03 31.21 45.60
N ASN A 134 31.00 30.35 45.78
CA ASN A 134 29.66 30.43 46.45
C ASN A 134 28.80 31.73 46.48
N GLY A 135 27.47 31.67 46.73
CA GLY A 135 26.61 30.56 47.17
C GLY A 135 25.11 30.74 46.78
N ASP A 136 24.28 29.68 46.73
CA ASP A 136 23.67 28.91 47.84
C ASP A 136 22.41 29.63 48.41
N GLU A 137 21.24 29.03 48.69
CA GLU A 137 20.73 27.63 48.67
C GLU A 137 19.89 27.36 47.36
N ASP A 138 18.77 26.63 47.17
CA ASP A 138 17.74 25.88 47.95
C ASP A 138 17.04 24.82 47.02
N VAL A 139 16.09 23.96 47.49
CA VAL A 139 15.63 22.72 46.80
C VAL A 139 14.10 22.47 46.79
N ALA A 140 13.56 21.88 45.70
CA ALA A 140 12.33 21.07 45.70
C ALA A 140 12.22 20.07 44.52
N GLU A 141 11.85 18.81 44.79
CA GLU A 141 11.51 17.76 43.79
C GLU A 141 10.02 17.36 43.89
N ASP A 142 9.36 17.06 42.76
CA ASP A 142 8.50 15.87 42.56
C ASP A 142 7.97 15.79 41.10
N PRO A 143 7.46 14.63 40.61
CA PRO A 143 7.29 14.36 39.18
C PRO A 143 5.94 14.79 38.59
N ILE A 144 5.93 15.06 37.27
CA ILE A 144 4.71 15.32 36.49
C ILE A 144 4.53 14.25 35.41
N GLU A 145 3.37 13.59 35.45
CA GLU A 145 2.93 12.61 34.44
C GLU A 145 2.82 13.26 33.04
N GLN A 146 3.47 12.67 32.03
CA GLN A 146 3.27 13.10 30.65
C GLN A 146 1.91 12.62 30.12
N LYS A 147 0.90 13.49 30.32
CA LYS A 147 -0.35 13.46 29.57
C LYS A 147 -0.05 13.54 28.07
N SER A 148 -0.80 12.80 27.28
CA SER A 148 -0.76 12.88 25.82
C SER A 148 -1.02 14.31 25.33
N PRO A 149 -0.11 14.94 24.56
CA PRO A 149 -0.38 16.23 23.93
C PRO A 149 -1.37 16.04 22.79
N SER A 150 -2.51 16.72 22.86
CA SER A 150 -3.48 16.84 21.78
C SER A 150 -3.21 18.12 20.97
N ASP A 151 -3.33 18.02 19.65
CA ASP A 151 -4.08 18.90 18.74
C ASP A 151 -4.12 20.42 19.09
N ASP A 152 -3.77 21.38 18.22
CA ASP A 152 -3.47 21.32 16.77
C ASP A 152 -2.65 22.55 16.32
N GLU A 153 -1.77 22.36 15.32
CA GLU A 153 -1.59 23.36 14.24
C GLU A 153 -2.22 22.78 12.96
N GLU A 154 -3.53 22.99 12.77
CA GLU A 154 -4.22 22.54 11.56
C GLU A 154 -3.85 23.41 10.35
N ASP A 155 -2.92 22.88 9.54
CA ASP A 155 -2.58 23.33 8.19
C ASP A 155 -3.86 23.72 7.41
N GLU A 156 -3.91 24.92 6.80
CA GLU A 156 -5.15 25.53 6.28
C GLU A 156 -5.92 24.65 5.29
N LYS A 157 -5.23 23.69 4.67
CA LYS A 157 -5.73 22.73 3.68
C LYS A 157 -6.52 21.57 4.27
N ASP A 158 -6.47 21.37 5.60
CA ASP A 158 -7.10 20.25 6.29
C ASP A 158 -8.30 20.64 7.17
N LYS A 159 -8.49 21.94 7.41
CA LYS A 159 -9.64 22.51 8.13
C LYS A 159 -10.96 21.95 7.58
N GLY A 160 -11.72 21.26 8.42
CA GLY A 160 -13.03 20.69 8.09
C GLY A 160 -13.01 19.28 7.49
N LYS A 161 -11.85 18.63 7.40
CA LYS A 161 -11.76 17.17 7.11
C LYS A 161 -11.97 16.36 8.39
N ILE A 162 -12.47 15.14 8.24
CA ILE A 162 -12.67 14.19 9.34
C ILE A 162 -11.32 13.56 9.73
N LYS A 163 -11.04 13.43 11.03
CA LYS A 163 -9.89 12.69 11.55
C LYS A 163 -10.12 11.19 11.27
N PRO A 164 -9.23 10.46 10.55
CA PRO A 164 -9.44 9.05 10.22
C PRO A 164 -9.68 8.19 11.46
N ASN A 165 -10.50 7.14 11.33
CA ASN A 165 -10.64 6.12 12.36
C ASN A 165 -9.42 5.16 12.37
N ILE A 166 -9.37 4.23 13.34
CA ILE A 166 -8.25 3.30 13.54
C ILE A 166 -7.98 2.44 12.28
N GLY A 167 -9.00 2.17 11.46
CA GLY A 167 -8.87 1.46 10.19
C GLY A 167 -8.78 2.39 8.97
N ASN A 168 -8.26 3.61 9.13
CA ASN A 168 -7.98 4.57 8.05
C ASN A 168 -9.17 5.02 7.19
N GLY A 169 -10.41 4.79 7.65
CA GLY A 169 -11.64 5.29 7.03
C GLY A 169 -12.33 6.32 7.93
N ALA A 170 -13.67 6.35 7.94
CA ALA A 170 -14.46 7.26 8.75
C ALA A 170 -15.64 6.58 9.46
N ASP A 171 -16.00 7.12 10.61
CA ASP A 171 -17.21 6.75 11.34
C ASP A 171 -18.31 7.78 11.04
N MET A 172 -19.32 7.37 10.27
CA MET A 172 -20.41 8.22 9.79
C MET A 172 -21.69 7.97 10.61
N PRO A 173 -22.71 8.85 10.58
CA PRO A 173 -23.88 8.72 11.46
C PRO A 173 -24.71 7.43 11.27
N ASN A 174 -24.68 6.84 10.08
CA ASN A 174 -25.50 5.68 9.70
C ASN A 174 -24.68 4.42 9.35
N TYR A 175 -23.36 4.54 9.22
CA TYR A 175 -22.44 3.46 8.85
C TYR A 175 -21.01 3.83 9.24
N SER A 176 -20.08 2.88 9.32
CA SER A 176 -18.64 3.19 9.37
C SER A 176 -17.91 2.48 8.24
N TRP A 177 -16.71 2.94 7.91
CA TRP A 177 -15.85 2.29 6.94
C TRP A 177 -14.39 2.34 7.35
N THR A 178 -13.63 1.37 6.84
CA THR A 178 -12.19 1.21 7.02
C THR A 178 -11.58 0.83 5.67
N GLN A 179 -10.27 0.97 5.50
CA GLN A 179 -9.59 0.65 4.24
C GLN A 179 -8.15 0.21 4.47
N THR A 180 -7.65 -0.60 3.54
CA THR A 180 -6.22 -0.81 3.29
C THR A 180 -5.82 -0.05 2.02
N LEU A 181 -4.61 -0.29 1.48
CA LEU A 181 -4.28 0.17 0.13
C LEU A 181 -5.04 -0.59 -0.97
N GLN A 182 -5.51 -1.82 -0.69
CA GLN A 182 -6.12 -2.72 -1.67
C GLN A 182 -7.66 -2.67 -1.63
N GLU A 183 -8.23 -2.72 -0.43
CA GLU A 183 -9.67 -2.88 -0.21
C GLU A 183 -10.29 -1.77 0.65
N VAL A 184 -11.62 -1.70 0.64
CA VAL A 184 -12.44 -0.86 1.51
C VAL A 184 -13.54 -1.71 2.13
N GLU A 185 -13.66 -1.70 3.45
CA GLU A 185 -14.70 -2.41 4.20
C GLU A 185 -15.74 -1.40 4.74
N ILE A 186 -17.02 -1.65 4.48
CA ILE A 186 -18.14 -0.78 4.85
C ILE A 186 -19.12 -1.54 5.75
N ARG A 187 -19.44 -0.97 6.91
CA ARG A 187 -20.27 -1.55 7.97
C ARG A 187 -21.53 -0.71 8.18
N VAL A 188 -22.68 -1.20 7.72
CA VAL A 188 -23.99 -0.49 7.79
C VAL A 188 -24.94 -1.17 8.81
N PRO A 189 -25.03 -0.67 10.06
CA PRO A 189 -25.85 -1.27 11.12
C PRO A 189 -27.30 -0.77 11.11
N PHE A 190 -28.25 -1.67 10.84
CA PHE A 190 -29.69 -1.37 10.83
C PHE A 190 -30.35 -1.62 12.20
N LYS A 191 -30.86 -0.54 12.81
CA LYS A 191 -31.60 -0.56 14.08
C LYS A 191 -33.07 -0.95 13.87
N VAL A 192 -33.30 -2.15 13.34
CA VAL A 192 -34.64 -2.71 13.09
C VAL A 192 -35.10 -3.67 14.20
N ASN A 193 -36.43 -3.71 14.42
CA ASN A 193 -37.11 -4.54 15.42
C ASN A 193 -37.37 -5.99 14.94
N PHE A 194 -36.99 -6.32 13.71
CA PHE A 194 -37.12 -7.65 13.11
C PHE A 194 -35.77 -8.09 12.52
N PRO A 195 -35.50 -9.41 12.41
CA PRO A 195 -34.28 -9.89 11.74
C PRO A 195 -34.37 -9.63 10.23
N LEU A 196 -33.39 -8.93 9.67
CA LEU A 196 -33.26 -8.75 8.22
C LEU A 196 -33.01 -10.10 7.51
N LYS A 197 -33.34 -10.13 6.23
CA LYS A 197 -32.97 -11.21 5.28
C LYS A 197 -32.47 -10.55 3.99
N SER A 198 -31.63 -11.25 3.23
CA SER A 198 -31.01 -10.70 2.00
C SER A 198 -32.02 -10.17 0.97
N LYS A 199 -33.24 -10.72 0.94
CA LYS A 199 -34.36 -10.28 0.08
C LYS A 199 -35.00 -8.94 0.46
N ASP A 200 -34.73 -8.46 1.66
CA ASP A 200 -35.24 -7.20 2.24
C ASP A 200 -34.19 -6.06 2.14
N ILE A 201 -33.01 -6.38 1.59
CA ILE A 201 -31.85 -5.51 1.41
C ILE A 201 -31.68 -5.20 -0.08
N VAL A 202 -31.10 -4.04 -0.38
CA VAL A 202 -30.58 -3.69 -1.69
C VAL A 202 -29.11 -3.30 -1.53
N VAL A 203 -28.22 -4.01 -2.21
CA VAL A 203 -26.81 -3.64 -2.40
C VAL A 203 -26.54 -3.75 -3.90
N ASN A 204 -26.21 -2.63 -4.53
CA ASN A 204 -25.75 -2.57 -5.92
C ASN A 204 -24.33 -2.01 -5.94
N ILE A 205 -23.40 -2.78 -6.49
CA ILE A 205 -21.99 -2.40 -6.68
C ILE A 205 -21.76 -2.36 -8.19
N GLU A 206 -21.58 -1.16 -8.72
CA GLU A 206 -21.14 -0.94 -10.10
C GLU A 206 -19.70 -0.45 -10.09
N LYS A 207 -18.98 -0.57 -11.21
CA LYS A 207 -17.55 -0.20 -11.35
C LYS A 207 -17.18 1.15 -10.70
N ARG A 208 -18.10 2.13 -10.71
CA ARG A 208 -17.91 3.40 -9.99
C ARG A 208 -19.18 3.95 -9.34
N LYS A 209 -20.17 3.12 -9.00
CA LYS A 209 -21.34 3.53 -8.20
C LYS A 209 -21.68 2.53 -7.13
N LEU A 210 -22.17 3.03 -6.00
CA LEU A 210 -22.62 2.24 -4.87
C LEU A 210 -24.04 2.68 -4.50
N SER A 211 -24.91 1.72 -4.18
CA SER A 211 -26.22 1.99 -3.55
C SER A 211 -26.52 0.88 -2.55
N ILE A 212 -26.67 1.25 -1.27
CA ILE A 212 -26.90 0.34 -0.14
C ILE A 212 -28.12 0.83 0.65
N GLY A 213 -29.11 -0.04 0.89
CA GLY A 213 -30.29 0.31 1.66
C GLY A 213 -31.23 -0.87 1.95
N LEU A 214 -32.39 -0.55 2.53
CA LEU A 214 -33.50 -1.49 2.68
C LEU A 214 -34.47 -1.36 1.51
N LYS A 215 -35.02 -2.49 1.06
CA LYS A 215 -35.91 -2.54 -0.10
C LYS A 215 -37.21 -1.75 0.15
N GLY A 216 -37.43 -0.71 -0.64
CA GLY A 216 -38.60 0.19 -0.50
C GLY A 216 -38.38 1.39 0.44
N HIS A 217 -37.18 1.56 0.98
CA HIS A 217 -36.77 2.75 1.73
C HIS A 217 -35.71 3.55 0.95
N PRO A 218 -35.44 4.82 1.30
CA PRO A 218 -34.27 5.54 0.80
C PRO A 218 -32.97 4.76 1.10
N PRO A 219 -31.99 4.76 0.18
CA PRO A 219 -30.66 4.24 0.47
C PRO A 219 -30.01 4.94 1.67
N VAL A 220 -29.20 4.19 2.41
CA VAL A 220 -28.35 4.74 3.50
C VAL A 220 -27.09 5.37 2.93
N LEU A 221 -26.57 4.80 1.83
CA LEU A 221 -25.42 5.29 1.10
C LEU A 221 -25.67 5.08 -0.40
N GLU A 222 -25.68 6.17 -1.18
CA GLU A 222 -25.85 6.13 -2.63
C GLU A 222 -25.03 7.23 -3.30
N GLY A 223 -24.31 6.87 -4.38
CA GLY A 223 -23.56 7.84 -5.18
C GLY A 223 -22.49 7.24 -6.08
N THR A 224 -21.79 8.12 -6.79
CA THR A 224 -20.56 7.79 -7.51
C THR A 224 -19.43 7.56 -6.52
N MET A 225 -18.73 6.43 -6.62
CA MET A 225 -17.59 6.13 -5.76
C MET A 225 -16.36 6.98 -6.10
N TYR A 226 -15.50 7.18 -5.10
CA TYR A 226 -14.26 7.96 -5.21
C TYR A 226 -13.43 7.56 -6.45
N ASN A 227 -13.10 6.28 -6.58
CA ASN A 227 -12.43 5.73 -7.75
C ASN A 227 -13.07 4.39 -8.20
N ASP A 228 -12.55 3.82 -9.29
CA ASP A 228 -13.05 2.59 -9.89
C ASP A 228 -12.72 1.34 -9.04
N VAL A 229 -13.65 0.38 -9.01
CA VAL A 229 -13.61 -0.86 -8.21
C VAL A 229 -13.70 -2.12 -9.08
N LYS A 230 -13.15 -3.23 -8.59
CA LYS A 230 -13.32 -4.55 -9.22
C LYS A 230 -14.65 -5.15 -8.74
N VAL A 231 -15.69 -5.05 -9.55
CA VAL A 231 -17.05 -5.50 -9.17
C VAL A 231 -17.07 -6.99 -8.84
N ASP A 232 -16.40 -7.82 -9.65
CA ASP A 232 -16.42 -9.29 -9.52
C ASP A 232 -15.60 -9.82 -8.32
N GLU A 233 -14.70 -9.00 -7.78
CA GLU A 233 -13.94 -9.28 -6.54
C GLU A 233 -14.56 -8.59 -5.31
N SER A 234 -15.53 -7.68 -5.50
CA SER A 234 -16.25 -7.00 -4.40
C SER A 234 -17.43 -7.84 -3.91
N THR A 235 -17.63 -7.92 -2.60
CA THR A 235 -18.63 -8.81 -1.98
C THR A 235 -19.44 -8.12 -0.89
N TRP A 236 -20.59 -8.68 -0.52
CA TRP A 236 -21.34 -8.25 0.66
C TRP A 236 -21.99 -9.41 1.39
N CYS A 237 -22.19 -9.26 2.70
CA CYS A 237 -22.90 -10.22 3.52
C CYS A 237 -23.78 -9.53 4.58
N LEU A 238 -24.69 -10.31 5.19
CA LEU A 238 -25.57 -9.87 6.27
C LEU A 238 -25.16 -10.55 7.58
N GLN A 239 -24.36 -9.86 8.39
CA GLN A 239 -23.96 -10.31 9.71
C GLN A 239 -25.07 -10.06 10.75
N ASP A 240 -25.27 -11.03 11.64
CA ASP A 240 -26.19 -10.99 12.79
C ASP A 240 -27.64 -10.55 12.49
N LYS A 241 -28.05 -10.66 11.21
CA LYS A 241 -29.35 -10.24 10.67
C LYS A 241 -29.66 -8.75 10.91
N LYS A 242 -28.61 -7.92 11.12
CA LYS A 242 -28.72 -6.47 11.39
C LYS A 242 -27.58 -5.62 10.82
N LEU A 243 -26.40 -6.19 10.55
CA LEU A 243 -25.25 -5.47 9.99
C LEU A 243 -25.05 -5.91 8.54
N ILE A 244 -25.10 -4.97 7.59
CA ILE A 244 -24.56 -5.23 6.25
C ILE A 244 -23.06 -4.96 6.31
N LEU A 245 -22.27 -5.93 5.87
CA LEU A 245 -20.85 -5.79 5.61
C LEU A 245 -20.65 -5.80 4.10
N ILE A 246 -19.91 -4.83 3.56
CA ILE A 246 -19.52 -4.78 2.14
C ILE A 246 -18.00 -4.69 2.11
N ASN A 247 -17.35 -5.56 1.34
CA ASN A 247 -15.94 -5.46 0.98
C ASN A 247 -15.86 -5.02 -0.49
N ILE A 248 -15.09 -3.96 -0.76
CA ILE A 248 -14.92 -3.36 -2.07
C ILE A 248 -13.43 -3.38 -2.44
N GLU A 249 -13.10 -4.16 -3.46
CA GLU A 249 -11.74 -4.29 -3.97
C GLU A 249 -11.41 -3.15 -4.96
N LYS A 250 -10.34 -2.39 -4.71
CA LYS A 250 -9.97 -1.22 -5.53
C LYS A 250 -9.32 -1.67 -6.84
N VAL A 251 -9.58 -0.95 -7.94
CA VAL A 251 -8.74 -1.08 -9.15
C VAL A 251 -7.36 -0.46 -8.91
N ASN A 252 -7.29 0.64 -8.15
CA ASN A 252 -6.04 1.29 -7.77
C ASN A 252 -5.59 0.85 -6.37
N GLN A 253 -4.81 -0.24 -6.31
CA GLN A 253 -4.26 -0.81 -5.07
C GLN A 253 -3.11 0.00 -4.43
N MET A 254 -2.95 1.29 -4.80
CA MET A 254 -1.91 2.19 -4.27
C MET A 254 -2.49 3.54 -3.82
N GLU A 255 -3.78 3.59 -3.48
CA GLU A 255 -4.49 4.84 -3.21
C GLU A 255 -5.37 4.77 -1.94
N TRP A 256 -5.08 5.67 -1.00
CA TRP A 256 -5.95 5.95 0.14
C TRP A 256 -7.12 6.82 -0.31
N TRP A 257 -8.34 6.31 -0.18
CA TRP A 257 -9.55 7.05 -0.54
C TRP A 257 -9.84 8.11 0.52
N SER A 258 -10.26 9.31 0.11
CA SER A 258 -10.68 10.36 1.06
C SER A 258 -12.12 10.19 1.54
N ARG A 259 -12.94 9.40 0.85
CA ARG A 259 -14.38 9.15 1.12
C ARG A 259 -14.88 7.96 0.32
N ILE A 260 -16.07 7.44 0.63
CA ILE A 260 -16.69 6.36 -0.17
C ILE A 260 -17.31 6.94 -1.45
N VAL A 261 -18.29 7.83 -1.32
CA VAL A 261 -18.93 8.49 -2.47
C VAL A 261 -18.60 9.98 -2.55
N THR A 262 -18.62 10.54 -3.76
CA THR A 262 -18.21 11.93 -4.03
C THR A 262 -19.06 13.02 -3.36
N THR A 263 -20.22 12.66 -2.82
CA THR A 263 -21.16 13.56 -2.11
C THR A 263 -20.86 13.72 -0.62
N GLU A 264 -19.94 12.93 -0.06
CA GLU A 264 -19.64 12.89 1.38
C GLU A 264 -18.47 13.81 1.78
N PRO A 265 -18.34 14.16 3.08
CA PRO A 265 -17.14 14.81 3.62
C PRO A 265 -15.90 13.92 3.46
N GLU A 266 -14.72 14.55 3.43
CA GLU A 266 -13.43 13.86 3.31
C GLU A 266 -12.77 13.60 4.65
N ILE A 267 -12.07 12.47 4.78
CA ILE A 267 -11.06 12.26 5.82
C ILE A 267 -9.76 12.99 5.47
N ASN A 268 -8.99 13.36 6.49
CA ASN A 268 -7.63 13.83 6.29
C ASN A 268 -6.69 12.64 6.02
N THR A 269 -6.46 12.33 4.74
CA THR A 269 -5.56 11.24 4.29
C THR A 269 -4.08 11.44 4.67
N ARG A 270 -3.69 12.60 5.22
CA ARG A 270 -2.36 12.81 5.83
C ARG A 270 -2.27 12.25 7.25
N LYS A 271 -3.39 12.15 7.97
CA LYS A 271 -3.50 11.59 9.33
C LYS A 271 -3.74 10.06 9.32
N VAL A 272 -3.53 9.39 8.17
CA VAL A 272 -3.69 7.93 7.92
C VAL A 272 -2.39 7.15 8.26
N GLN A 273 -2.52 5.95 8.82
CA GLN A 273 -1.42 5.10 9.28
C GLN A 273 -1.33 3.78 8.48
N PRO A 274 -0.31 3.57 7.63
CA PRO A 274 -0.14 2.33 6.86
C PRO A 274 0.07 1.10 7.77
N GLU A 275 -0.52 -0.04 7.39
CA GLU A 275 -0.49 -1.28 8.20
C GLU A 275 0.93 -1.81 8.44
N ASN A 276 1.85 -1.60 7.48
CA ASN A 276 3.28 -1.95 7.58
C ASN A 276 4.08 -1.00 8.50
N SER A 277 3.45 -0.43 9.54
CA SER A 277 4.08 0.44 10.55
C SER A 277 5.14 -0.27 11.41
N LYS A 278 5.34 -1.58 11.21
CA LYS A 278 6.44 -2.36 11.80
C LYS A 278 7.67 -2.38 10.90
N LEU A 279 8.66 -1.56 11.24
CA LEU A 279 10.00 -1.58 10.63
C LEU A 279 10.74 -2.92 10.78
N SER A 280 10.28 -3.85 11.62
CA SER A 280 10.80 -5.22 11.73
C SER A 280 10.45 -6.09 10.52
N ASP A 281 9.40 -5.74 9.78
CA ASP A 281 8.76 -6.62 8.79
C ASP A 281 9.21 -6.26 7.35
N LEU A 282 10.11 -5.28 7.23
CA LEU A 282 10.79 -4.86 6.00
C LEU A 282 12.19 -5.47 5.92
N ASP A 283 12.67 -5.74 4.70
CA ASP A 283 14.07 -6.11 4.45
C ASP A 283 15.04 -4.98 4.84
N GLY A 284 16.31 -5.30 5.11
CA GLY A 284 17.26 -4.33 5.65
C GLY A 284 17.56 -3.11 4.77
N GLU A 285 17.42 -3.22 3.45
CA GLU A 285 17.67 -2.10 2.53
C GLU A 285 16.45 -1.17 2.47
N THR A 286 15.25 -1.73 2.26
CA THR A 286 13.99 -0.98 2.32
C THR A 286 13.78 -0.34 3.69
N ARG A 287 14.07 -1.08 4.78
CA ARG A 287 13.98 -0.59 6.16
C ARG A 287 14.85 0.64 6.38
N SER A 288 16.14 0.57 6.01
CA SER A 288 17.08 1.70 6.16
C SER A 288 16.60 2.94 5.39
N MET A 289 16.03 2.75 4.20
CA MET A 289 15.44 3.85 3.42
C MET A 289 14.21 4.47 4.10
N VAL A 290 13.32 3.66 4.68
CA VAL A 290 12.14 4.13 5.42
C VAL A 290 12.54 4.80 6.74
N GLU A 291 13.50 4.26 7.48
CA GLU A 291 14.04 4.86 8.71
C GLU A 291 14.65 6.24 8.43
N LYS A 292 15.45 6.37 7.35
CA LYS A 292 15.96 7.68 6.90
C LYS A 292 14.82 8.65 6.54
N MET A 293 13.81 8.19 5.81
CA MET A 293 12.69 9.05 5.40
C MET A 293 11.85 9.52 6.60
N MET A 294 11.61 8.66 7.60
CA MET A 294 10.95 9.03 8.85
C MET A 294 11.79 10.00 9.69
N TYR A 295 13.11 9.82 9.74
CA TYR A 295 14.03 10.74 10.40
C TYR A 295 14.02 12.12 9.72
N ASP A 296 14.21 12.15 8.39
CA ASP A 296 14.24 13.38 7.59
C ASP A 296 12.92 14.16 7.66
N GLN A 297 11.77 13.47 7.74
CA GLN A 297 10.48 14.10 7.95
C GLN A 297 10.38 14.70 9.36
N ARG A 298 10.72 13.94 10.41
CA ARG A 298 10.67 14.45 11.79
C ARG A 298 11.63 15.63 12.01
N GLN A 299 12.82 15.61 11.41
CA GLN A 299 13.74 16.74 11.49
C GLN A 299 13.12 18.00 10.85
N LYS A 300 12.50 17.89 9.66
CA LYS A 300 11.79 19.02 9.04
C LYS A 300 10.64 19.55 9.89
N GLU A 301 9.86 18.67 10.51
CA GLU A 301 8.78 19.05 11.43
C GLU A 301 9.32 19.77 12.69
N MET A 302 10.53 19.43 13.14
CA MET A 302 11.23 20.12 14.24
C MET A 302 12.09 21.32 13.78
N GLY A 303 12.07 21.69 12.50
CA GLY A 303 12.89 22.78 11.93
C GLY A 303 14.41 22.50 11.90
N LEU A 304 14.80 21.22 12.05
CA LEU A 304 16.18 20.74 12.12
C LEU A 304 16.68 20.18 10.78
N PRO A 305 18.01 20.09 10.56
CA PRO A 305 18.58 19.56 9.32
C PRO A 305 18.20 18.09 9.06
N THR A 306 17.90 17.76 7.80
CA THR A 306 17.78 16.36 7.34
C THR A 306 19.12 15.64 7.36
N SER A 307 19.12 14.31 7.26
CA SER A 307 20.32 13.47 7.16
C SER A 307 21.33 13.93 6.11
N ASP A 308 20.87 14.46 4.97
CA ASP A 308 21.75 14.89 3.88
C ASP A 308 22.24 16.33 4.06
N GLU A 309 21.48 17.19 4.74
CA GLU A 309 21.93 18.51 5.16
C GLU A 309 22.92 18.42 6.33
N GLN A 310 22.67 17.52 7.29
CA GLN A 310 23.57 17.22 8.39
C GLN A 310 24.90 16.64 7.88
N LYS A 311 24.88 15.69 6.95
CA LYS A 311 26.10 15.21 6.28
C LYS A 311 26.87 16.33 5.56
N LYS A 312 26.18 17.25 4.89
CA LYS A 312 26.83 18.43 4.27
C LYS A 312 27.46 19.34 5.33
N GLN A 313 26.79 19.57 6.46
CA GLN A 313 27.31 20.33 7.59
C GLN A 313 28.53 19.65 8.22
N ASP A 314 28.52 18.32 8.41
CA ASP A 314 29.64 17.55 8.95
C ASP A 314 30.87 17.57 8.02
N VAL A 315 30.66 17.43 6.70
CA VAL A 315 31.73 17.54 5.69
C VAL A 315 32.29 18.97 5.65
N LEU A 316 31.42 19.99 5.65
CA LEU A 316 31.82 21.39 5.67
C LEU A 316 32.57 21.75 6.96
N LYS A 317 32.13 21.23 8.12
CA LYS A 317 32.78 21.45 9.42
C LYS A 317 34.18 20.84 9.44
N LYS A 318 34.35 19.60 8.95
CA LYS A 318 35.67 18.98 8.78
C LYS A 318 36.57 19.78 7.83
N PHE A 319 36.02 20.32 6.74
CA PHE A 319 36.75 21.18 5.82
C PHE A 319 37.19 22.52 6.45
N MET A 320 36.36 23.11 7.32
CA MET A 320 36.72 24.29 8.12
C MET A 320 37.80 23.96 9.17
N GLU A 321 37.68 22.82 9.85
CA GLU A 321 38.66 22.33 10.84
C GLU A 321 40.01 22.00 10.19
N GLN A 322 40.02 21.54 8.94
CA GLN A 322 41.23 21.27 8.14
C GLN A 322 41.82 22.51 7.46
N HIS A 323 41.08 23.62 7.37
CA HIS A 323 41.53 24.86 6.73
C HIS A 323 41.26 26.11 7.59
N PRO A 324 41.83 26.21 8.81
CA PRO A 324 41.60 27.31 9.73
C PRO A 324 42.11 28.68 9.24
N GLU A 325 42.92 28.73 8.18
CA GLU A 325 43.37 29.98 7.55
C GLU A 325 42.31 30.63 6.64
N MET A 326 41.23 29.92 6.26
CA MET A 326 40.16 30.47 5.42
C MET A 326 39.07 31.17 6.25
N ASP A 327 38.86 32.45 5.97
CA ASP A 327 37.80 33.26 6.61
C ASP A 327 36.41 32.95 6.03
N PHE A 328 35.77 31.91 6.57
CA PHE A 328 34.40 31.54 6.21
C PHE A 328 33.31 32.51 6.73
N SER A 329 33.64 33.57 7.50
CA SER A 329 32.64 34.50 8.08
C SER A 329 31.81 35.26 7.03
N LYS A 330 32.25 35.25 5.76
CA LYS A 330 31.59 35.90 4.63
C LYS A 330 30.95 34.93 3.64
N CYS A 331 31.07 33.62 3.86
CA CYS A 331 30.42 32.62 3.01
C CYS A 331 28.90 32.62 3.23
N LYS A 332 28.15 32.72 2.14
CA LYS A 332 26.71 32.44 2.14
C LYS A 332 26.49 30.97 1.84
N PHE A 333 26.09 30.21 2.85
CA PHE A 333 25.61 28.85 2.68
C PHE A 333 24.10 28.91 2.38
N SER A 334 23.68 28.28 1.29
CA SER A 334 22.29 28.25 0.77
C SER A 334 21.98 26.89 0.18
#